data_AF-A0A1F5A2L8-F1
#
_entry.id   AF-A0A1F5A2L8-F1
#
_cell.length_a   1.000
_cell.length_b   1.000
_cell.length_c   1.000
_cell.angle_alpha   90.00
_cell.angle_beta   90.00
_cell.angle_gamma   90.00
#
_symmetry.space_group_name_H-M   'P 1'
#
loop_
_entity.id
_entity.type
_entity.pdbx_description
1 polymer ?
#
loop_
_entity_poly.entity_id
_entity_poly.type
_entity_poly.pdbx_seq_one_letter_code
_entity_poly.pdbx_strand_id
1 'polypeptide(L)'
;MKNKGRGVLSVLLFLASTLALAGSYAPSEIVAEVKNLARKMDLAPDKTAELVQKVETALQSTELKEEIQNKPVNAVMVYSSAEGGLVVKIMKGQGLVSFKDGRKNAPIYLKSVSAGAMIGGGAQWAAGLILGLKNEGELGGDYKGVKKSAAAVDATTSGGIFLMGAKDHKIFLVTTVRGFSADAGKTKLTITRGW
;
A
#
# COMPACT_ATOMS: atom_id res chain seq x y z
N MET A 1 -71.34 15.64 -12.40
CA MET A 1 -70.28 14.70 -11.94
C MET A 1 -68.94 15.43 -11.99
N LYS A 2 -68.32 15.74 -10.85
CA LYS A 2 -67.00 16.39 -10.75
C LYS A 2 -65.94 15.30 -10.65
N ASN A 3 -65.00 15.20 -11.60
CA ASN A 3 -63.87 14.27 -11.49
C ASN A 3 -62.55 15.04 -11.31
N LYS A 4 -61.79 14.60 -10.31
CA LYS A 4 -60.66 15.28 -9.68
C LYS A 4 -59.41 15.17 -10.54
N GLY A 5 -58.71 16.28 -10.72
CA GLY A 5 -57.35 16.32 -11.28
C GLY A 5 -56.37 15.57 -10.37
N ARG A 6 -55.68 14.59 -10.94
CA ARG A 6 -54.56 13.90 -10.29
C ARG A 6 -53.29 14.67 -10.64
N GLY A 7 -52.74 15.36 -9.65
CA GLY A 7 -51.39 15.92 -9.70
C GLY A 7 -50.37 14.79 -9.77
N VAL A 8 -49.52 14.83 -10.79
CA VAL A 8 -48.41 13.91 -10.96
C VAL A 8 -47.28 14.38 -10.04
N LEU A 9 -47.02 13.60 -8.99
CA LEU A 9 -45.91 13.79 -8.07
C LEU A 9 -44.62 13.37 -8.77
N SER A 10 -43.82 14.34 -9.22
CA SER A 10 -42.48 14.09 -9.77
C SER A 10 -41.51 13.86 -8.61
N VAL A 11 -41.14 12.60 -8.38
CA VAL A 11 -40.05 12.23 -7.48
C VAL A 11 -38.73 12.50 -8.21
N LEU A 12 -38.05 13.60 -7.86
CA LEU A 12 -36.65 13.81 -8.24
C LEU A 12 -35.78 12.82 -7.46
N LEU A 13 -35.36 11.75 -8.11
CA LEU A 13 -34.35 10.83 -7.60
C LEU A 13 -32.97 11.47 -7.84
N PHE A 14 -32.38 12.06 -6.80
CA PHE A 14 -30.96 12.46 -6.82
C PHE A 14 -30.10 11.19 -6.77
N LEU A 15 -29.76 10.64 -7.95
CA LEU A 15 -28.62 9.73 -8.07
C LEU A 15 -27.34 10.55 -7.89
N ALA A 16 -26.85 10.60 -6.65
CA ALA A 16 -25.45 10.95 -6.40
C ALA A 16 -24.58 9.91 -7.11
N SER A 17 -24.10 10.26 -8.29
CA SER A 17 -23.17 9.44 -9.06
C SER A 17 -21.82 9.51 -8.37
N THR A 18 -21.56 8.59 -7.43
CA THR A 18 -20.19 8.26 -7.04
C THR A 18 -19.52 7.71 -8.29
N LEU A 19 -18.73 8.55 -8.96
CA LEU A 19 -17.70 8.11 -9.89
C LEU A 19 -16.75 7.21 -9.10
N ALA A 20 -17.09 5.93 -9.00
CA ALA A 20 -16.11 4.91 -8.70
C ALA A 20 -15.09 5.00 -9.84
N LEU A 21 -13.86 5.44 -9.53
CA LEU A 21 -12.75 5.25 -10.45
C LEU A 21 -12.67 3.74 -10.70
N ALA A 22 -13.12 3.31 -11.88
CA ALA A 22 -12.90 1.96 -12.37
C ALA A 22 -11.40 1.66 -12.21
N GLY A 23 -11.06 0.57 -11.52
CA GLY A 23 -9.67 0.18 -11.26
C GLY A 23 -9.04 0.59 -9.92
N SER A 24 -9.81 1.10 -8.94
CA SER A 24 -9.30 1.30 -7.56
C SER A 24 -9.81 0.25 -6.57
N TYR A 25 -8.94 -0.16 -5.65
CA TYR A 25 -9.34 -0.88 -4.44
C TYR A 25 -10.04 0.07 -3.45
N ALA A 26 -11.16 -0.38 -2.88
CA ALA A 26 -11.76 0.23 -1.70
C ALA A 26 -10.99 -0.18 -0.41
N PRO A 27 -11.05 0.59 0.70
CA PRO A 27 -10.30 0.28 1.91
C PRO A 27 -10.51 -1.13 2.46
N SER A 28 -11.74 -1.64 2.45
CA SER A 28 -12.04 -3.02 2.87
C SER A 28 -11.43 -4.07 1.93
N GLU A 29 -11.38 -3.79 0.64
CA GLU A 29 -10.77 -4.67 -0.36
C GLU A 29 -9.25 -4.67 -0.25
N ILE A 30 -8.63 -3.53 0.09
CA ILE A 30 -7.19 -3.44 0.41
C ILE A 30 -6.86 -4.42 1.55
N VAL A 31 -7.61 -4.36 2.64
CA VAL A 31 -7.42 -5.21 3.82
C VAL A 31 -7.59 -6.69 3.45
N ALA A 32 -8.63 -7.02 2.69
CA ALA A 32 -8.88 -8.38 2.22
C ALA A 32 -7.75 -8.90 1.31
N GLU A 33 -7.25 -8.07 0.41
CA GLU A 33 -6.17 -8.44 -0.52
C GLU A 33 -4.83 -8.59 0.23
N VAL A 34 -4.51 -7.72 1.19
CA VAL A 34 -3.32 -7.89 2.06
C VAL A 34 -3.38 -9.23 2.79
N LYS A 35 -4.54 -9.56 3.38
CA LYS A 35 -4.73 -10.84 4.08
C LYS A 35 -4.59 -12.04 3.14
N ASN A 36 -5.11 -11.94 1.92
CA ASN A 36 -4.99 -12.98 0.89
C ASN A 36 -3.51 -13.19 0.48
N LEU A 37 -2.80 -12.11 0.14
CA LEU A 37 -1.40 -12.16 -0.27
C LEU A 37 -0.50 -12.67 0.87
N ALA A 38 -0.70 -12.21 2.10
CA ALA A 38 0.04 -12.68 3.27
C ALA A 38 -0.09 -14.20 3.47
N ARG A 39 -1.32 -14.74 3.35
CA ARG A 39 -1.56 -16.18 3.45
C ARG A 39 -0.85 -16.98 2.34
N LYS A 40 -0.83 -16.46 1.11
CA LYS A 40 -0.15 -17.11 -0.02
C LYS A 40 1.37 -17.08 0.08
N MET A 41 1.90 -16.19 0.91
CA MET A 41 3.31 -16.12 1.24
C MET A 41 3.65 -16.92 2.52
N ASP A 42 2.72 -17.75 3.00
CA ASP A 42 2.87 -18.55 4.22
C ASP A 42 3.23 -17.71 5.46
N LEU A 43 2.75 -16.46 5.53
CA LEU A 43 2.88 -15.65 6.74
C LEU A 43 2.04 -16.25 7.86
N ALA A 44 2.67 -16.47 9.02
CA ALA A 44 2.01 -17.02 10.19
C ALA A 44 0.73 -16.22 10.56
N PRO A 45 -0.35 -16.87 11.05
CA PRO A 45 -1.63 -16.20 11.27
C PRO A 45 -1.58 -15.00 12.22
N ASP A 46 -0.77 -15.07 13.27
CA ASP A 46 -0.52 -14.01 14.24
C ASP A 46 0.15 -12.79 13.56
N LYS A 47 1.17 -13.04 12.74
CA LYS A 47 1.88 -12.00 11.97
C LYS A 47 1.02 -11.43 10.85
N THR A 48 0.13 -12.24 10.27
CA THR A 48 -0.87 -11.77 9.31
C THR A 48 -1.86 -10.83 10.00
N ALA A 49 -2.35 -11.16 11.18
CA ALA A 49 -3.24 -10.29 11.95
C ALA A 49 -2.55 -8.97 12.33
N GLU A 50 -1.28 -9.03 12.77
CA GLU A 50 -0.46 -7.85 13.08
C GLU A 50 -0.31 -6.92 11.85
N LEU A 51 0.04 -7.49 10.69
CA LEU A 51 0.20 -6.73 9.45
C LEU A 51 -1.12 -6.09 9.00
N VAL A 52 -2.21 -6.86 9.05
CA VAL A 52 -3.56 -6.37 8.70
C VAL A 52 -3.99 -5.23 9.61
N GLN A 53 -3.82 -5.36 10.92
CA GLN A 53 -4.17 -4.31 11.89
C GLN A 53 -3.38 -3.01 11.63
N LYS A 54 -2.10 -3.12 11.26
CA LYS A 54 -1.28 -1.96 10.89
C LYS A 54 -1.76 -1.29 9.61
N VAL A 55 -2.17 -2.07 8.60
CA VAL A 55 -2.76 -1.54 7.37
C VAL A 55 -4.09 -0.83 7.65
N GLU A 56 -4.97 -1.44 8.46
CA GLU A 56 -6.23 -0.82 8.89
C GLU A 56 -5.97 0.51 9.59
N THR A 57 -5.01 0.54 10.53
CA THR A 57 -4.59 1.77 11.23
C THR A 57 -4.08 2.82 10.25
N ALA A 58 -3.24 2.43 9.30
CA ALA A 58 -2.71 3.36 8.31
C ALA A 58 -3.80 3.94 7.40
N LEU A 59 -4.78 3.13 6.98
CA LEU A 59 -5.94 3.56 6.19
C LEU A 59 -6.83 4.56 6.95
N GLN A 60 -6.72 4.64 8.28
CA GLN A 60 -7.40 5.66 9.07
C GLN A 60 -6.65 6.98 9.15
N SER A 61 -5.34 7.02 8.83
CA SER A 61 -4.53 8.24 8.88
C SER A 61 -4.99 9.28 7.86
N THR A 62 -5.02 10.55 8.28
CA THR A 62 -5.40 11.68 7.42
C THR A 62 -4.50 11.77 6.19
N GLU A 63 -3.18 11.60 6.37
CA GLU A 63 -2.20 11.68 5.29
C GLU A 63 -2.47 10.66 4.18
N LEU A 64 -2.71 9.38 4.54
CA LEU A 64 -2.99 8.36 3.54
C LEU A 64 -4.37 8.56 2.91
N LYS A 65 -5.38 8.98 3.67
CA LYS A 65 -6.71 9.30 3.13
C LYS A 65 -6.63 10.40 2.06
N GLU A 66 -5.90 11.48 2.32
CA GLU A 66 -5.68 12.57 1.36
C GLU A 66 -4.92 12.08 0.11
N GLU A 67 -3.89 11.24 0.27
CA GLU A 67 -3.16 10.68 -0.87
C GLU A 67 -4.02 9.73 -1.70
N ILE A 68 -4.86 8.90 -1.08
CA ILE A 68 -5.79 8.00 -1.79
C ILE A 68 -6.85 8.79 -2.57
N GLN A 69 -7.32 9.92 -2.04
CA GLN A 69 -8.25 10.80 -2.75
C GLN A 69 -7.62 11.41 -4.01
N ASN A 70 -6.31 11.72 -3.96
CA ASN A 70 -5.58 12.28 -5.10
C ASN A 70 -5.11 11.21 -6.09
N LYS A 71 -4.73 10.04 -5.60
CA LYS A 71 -4.20 8.92 -6.40
C LYS A 71 -4.82 7.61 -5.89
N PRO A 72 -5.73 6.97 -6.66
CA PRO A 72 -6.39 5.74 -6.24
C PRO A 72 -5.39 4.61 -5.98
N VAL A 73 -5.75 3.64 -5.13
CA VAL A 73 -4.94 2.44 -4.91
C VAL A 73 -5.27 1.41 -6.00
N ASN A 74 -4.39 1.26 -6.98
CA ASN A 74 -4.62 0.36 -8.12
C ASN A 74 -4.02 -1.03 -7.92
N ALA A 75 -3.06 -1.17 -7.00
CA ALA A 75 -2.46 -2.45 -6.66
C ALA A 75 -2.05 -2.52 -5.19
N VAL A 76 -2.03 -3.75 -4.68
CA VAL A 76 -1.63 -4.09 -3.31
C VAL A 76 -0.56 -5.15 -3.39
N MET A 77 0.50 -5.01 -2.61
CA MET A 77 1.56 -6.02 -2.49
C MET A 77 1.81 -6.41 -1.05
N VAL A 78 2.26 -7.65 -0.85
CA VAL A 78 2.88 -8.11 0.39
C VAL A 78 4.25 -8.64 0.04
N TYR A 79 5.24 -8.35 0.88
CA TYR A 79 6.58 -8.88 0.70
C TYR A 79 7.24 -9.23 2.03
N SER A 80 8.19 -10.16 1.93
CA SER A 80 9.16 -10.44 2.98
C SER A 80 10.53 -9.99 2.51
N SER A 81 11.36 -9.53 3.44
CA SER A 81 12.74 -9.18 3.16
C SER A 81 13.64 -9.68 4.27
N ALA A 82 14.83 -10.15 3.89
CA ALA A 82 15.89 -10.51 4.81
C ALA A 82 17.04 -9.53 4.64
N GLU A 83 17.68 -9.20 5.75
CA GLU A 83 18.84 -8.32 5.77
C GLU A 83 20.12 -9.08 5.45
N GLY A 84 21.01 -8.48 4.65
CA GLY A 84 22.41 -8.91 4.54
C GLY A 84 23.36 -7.71 4.43
N GLY A 85 24.54 -7.81 5.06
CA GLY A 85 25.62 -6.81 4.96
C GLY A 85 25.95 -6.09 6.28
N LEU A 86 27.24 -5.75 6.47
CA LEU A 86 27.77 -5.20 7.73
C LEU A 86 27.80 -3.65 7.77
N VAL A 87 28.05 -2.99 6.63
CA VAL A 87 28.24 -1.53 6.54
C VAL A 87 27.16 -0.85 5.69
N VAL A 88 26.79 -1.49 4.57
CA VAL A 88 25.64 -1.13 3.74
C VAL A 88 24.65 -2.27 3.87
N LYS A 89 23.45 -1.99 4.38
CA LYS A 89 22.42 -3.01 4.51
C LYS A 89 21.69 -3.14 3.19
N ILE A 90 21.88 -4.28 2.55
CA ILE A 90 21.15 -4.66 1.35
C ILE A 90 20.09 -5.64 1.80
N MET A 91 18.84 -5.20 1.80
CA MET A 91 17.72 -6.10 2.02
C MET A 91 17.28 -6.64 0.68
N LYS A 92 17.19 -7.97 0.57
CA LYS A 92 16.59 -8.63 -0.59
C LYS A 92 15.31 -9.31 -0.13
N GLY A 93 14.29 -9.23 -0.97
CA GLY A 93 12.98 -9.72 -0.64
C GLY A 93 12.25 -10.28 -1.84
N GLN A 94 11.24 -11.10 -1.53
CA GLN A 94 10.29 -11.62 -2.49
C GLN A 94 8.90 -11.21 -2.02
N GLY A 95 8.01 -11.01 -2.96
CA GLY A 95 6.64 -10.59 -2.67
C GLY A 95 5.67 -11.03 -3.74
N LEU A 96 4.40 -10.81 -3.43
CA LEU A 96 3.30 -10.99 -4.35
C LEU A 96 2.56 -9.65 -4.48
N VAL A 97 2.14 -9.30 -5.70
CA VAL A 97 1.31 -8.13 -6.00
C VAL A 97 0.01 -8.55 -6.67
N SER A 98 -1.09 -7.91 -6.29
CA SER A 98 -2.39 -8.01 -6.96
C SER A 98 -2.80 -6.63 -7.46
N PHE A 99 -3.13 -6.55 -8.75
CA PHE A 99 -3.71 -5.35 -9.38
C PHE A 99 -5.23 -5.46 -9.35
N LYS A 100 -5.95 -4.33 -9.16
CA LYS A 100 -7.40 -4.34 -8.97
C LYS A 100 -8.12 -5.06 -10.11
N ASP A 101 -7.83 -4.66 -11.34
CA ASP A 101 -8.45 -5.16 -12.58
C ASP A 101 -7.43 -5.93 -13.46
N GLY A 102 -6.50 -6.64 -12.83
CA GLY A 102 -5.38 -7.26 -13.53
C GLY A 102 -4.87 -8.53 -12.89
N ARG A 103 -3.58 -8.81 -13.08
CA ARG A 103 -2.90 -9.97 -12.49
C ARG A 103 -3.10 -10.01 -10.99
N LYS A 104 -3.32 -11.22 -10.47
CA LYS A 104 -3.43 -11.48 -9.04
C LYS A 104 -2.26 -12.34 -8.60
N ASN A 105 -1.67 -12.02 -7.45
CA ASN A 105 -0.56 -12.77 -6.86
C ASN A 105 0.65 -12.89 -7.81
N ALA A 106 0.94 -11.84 -8.58
CA ALA A 106 2.08 -11.82 -9.47
C ALA A 106 3.38 -11.69 -8.65
N PRO A 107 4.42 -12.48 -8.94
CA PRO A 107 5.66 -12.45 -8.18
C PRO A 107 6.43 -11.14 -8.42
N ILE A 108 6.98 -10.58 -7.35
CA ILE A 108 7.89 -9.43 -7.39
C ILE A 108 9.15 -9.71 -6.56
N TYR A 109 10.26 -9.13 -6.98
CA TYR A 109 11.53 -9.16 -6.26
C TYR A 109 11.89 -7.75 -5.81
N LEU A 110 12.29 -7.63 -4.56
CA LEU A 110 12.60 -6.35 -3.94
C LEU A 110 14.07 -6.32 -3.53
N LYS A 111 14.71 -5.19 -3.79
CA LYS A 111 16.03 -4.88 -3.27
C LYS A 111 15.96 -3.51 -2.62
N SER A 112 16.10 -3.45 -1.31
CA SER A 112 16.25 -2.18 -0.59
C SER A 112 17.71 -1.96 -0.22
N VAL A 113 18.17 -0.73 -0.35
CA VAL A 113 19.48 -0.30 0.15
C VAL A 113 19.23 0.84 1.12
N SER A 114 19.69 0.67 2.36
CA SER A 114 19.67 1.71 3.38
C SER A 114 21.07 1.89 3.99
N ALA A 115 21.40 3.14 4.33
CA ALA A 115 22.61 3.49 5.05
C ALA A 115 22.21 3.75 6.51
N GLY A 116 22.54 2.81 7.41
CA GLY A 116 22.19 2.90 8.84
C GLY A 116 22.11 1.51 9.49
N ALA A 117 22.30 1.44 10.81
CA ALA A 117 22.21 0.20 11.57
C ALA A 117 20.75 -0.12 11.95
N MET A 118 20.06 -0.95 11.16
CA MET A 118 18.83 -1.60 11.66
C MET A 118 19.21 -2.80 12.53
N ILE A 119 19.39 -2.63 13.83
CA ILE A 119 19.74 -3.75 14.72
C ILE A 119 18.53 -4.68 14.85
N GLY A 120 18.56 -5.82 14.15
CA GLY A 120 17.51 -6.84 14.23
C GLY A 120 17.43 -7.69 12.96
N GLY A 121 18.26 -8.75 12.87
CA GLY A 121 18.35 -9.68 11.75
C GLY A 121 17.17 -10.64 11.59
N GLY A 122 15.94 -10.12 11.57
CA GLY A 122 14.72 -10.89 11.33
C GLY A 122 14.18 -10.68 9.92
N ALA A 123 13.48 -11.69 9.38
CA ALA A 123 12.66 -11.51 8.19
C ALA A 123 11.59 -10.43 8.45
N GLN A 124 11.65 -9.33 7.70
CA GLN A 124 10.72 -8.22 7.81
C GLN A 124 9.57 -8.40 6.83
N TRP A 125 8.34 -8.25 7.33
CA TRP A 125 7.13 -8.33 6.54
C TRP A 125 6.52 -6.95 6.36
N ALA A 126 6.02 -6.70 5.16
CA ALA A 126 5.41 -5.43 4.83
C ALA A 126 4.32 -5.57 3.78
N ALA A 127 3.35 -4.67 3.86
CA ALA A 127 2.33 -4.45 2.85
C ALA A 127 2.64 -3.13 2.12
N GLY A 128 2.39 -3.10 0.82
CA GLY A 128 2.52 -1.90 -0.01
C GLY A 128 1.22 -1.58 -0.72
N LEU A 129 0.76 -0.33 -0.59
CA LEU A 129 -0.34 0.21 -1.37
C LEU A 129 0.24 1.00 -2.53
N ILE A 130 -0.09 0.64 -3.76
CA ILE A 130 0.45 1.28 -4.96
C ILE A 130 -0.61 2.26 -5.48
N LEU A 131 -0.30 3.55 -5.37
CA LEU A 131 -1.20 4.66 -5.67
C LEU A 131 -0.90 5.26 -7.04
N GLY A 132 -1.95 5.47 -7.84
CA GLY A 132 -1.89 6.19 -9.12
C GLY A 132 -1.16 5.42 -10.23
N LEU A 133 -1.16 4.09 -10.17
CA LEU A 133 -0.56 3.25 -11.21
C LEU A 133 -1.52 3.15 -12.40
N LYS A 134 -1.07 3.54 -13.60
CA LYS A 134 -1.95 3.57 -14.78
C LYS A 134 -2.05 2.21 -15.47
N ASN A 135 -1.00 1.40 -15.39
CA ASN A 135 -0.98 0.04 -15.93
C ASN A 135 0.06 -0.83 -15.21
N GLU A 136 -0.11 -2.16 -15.27
CA GLU A 136 0.82 -3.11 -14.65
C GLU A 136 2.27 -2.96 -15.13
N GLY A 137 2.47 -2.47 -16.35
CA GLY A 137 3.77 -2.24 -16.96
C GLY A 137 4.58 -1.12 -16.31
N GLU A 138 3.92 -0.25 -15.54
CA GLU A 138 4.56 0.83 -14.78
C GLU A 138 5.15 0.36 -13.46
N LEU A 139 4.71 -0.80 -12.94
CA LEU A 139 5.24 -1.34 -11.71
C LEU A 139 6.64 -1.90 -11.94
N GLY A 140 7.64 -1.23 -11.37
CA GLY A 140 9.01 -1.70 -11.34
C GLY A 140 10.01 -0.55 -11.34
N GLY A 141 11.29 -0.89 -11.28
CA GLY A 141 12.37 0.08 -11.24
C GLY A 141 12.63 0.63 -9.84
N ASP A 142 13.27 1.79 -9.79
CA ASP A 142 13.74 2.41 -8.56
C ASP A 142 12.71 3.36 -7.95
N TYR A 143 12.50 3.21 -6.65
CA TYR A 143 11.68 4.06 -5.81
C TYR A 143 12.54 4.66 -4.72
N LYS A 144 12.31 5.94 -4.42
CA LYS A 144 13.02 6.68 -3.38
C LYS A 144 12.07 7.04 -2.26
N GLY A 145 12.48 6.79 -1.02
CA GLY A 145 11.73 7.23 0.14
C GLY A 145 11.73 8.75 0.26
N VAL A 146 10.56 9.30 0.53
CA VAL A 146 10.37 10.73 0.71
C VAL A 146 10.09 11.01 2.18
N LYS A 147 10.84 11.95 2.77
CA LYS A 147 10.50 12.49 4.09
C LYS A 147 9.28 13.38 3.94
N LYS A 148 8.08 12.84 4.14
CA LYS A 148 6.91 13.65 4.47
C LYS A 148 6.87 13.83 5.98
N SER A 149 7.24 15.03 6.43
CA SER A 149 7.23 15.59 7.79
C SER A 149 7.82 14.75 8.93
N ALA A 150 8.66 15.42 9.73
CA ALA A 150 9.28 14.94 10.96
C ALA A 150 8.28 14.74 12.12
N ALA A 151 7.13 14.11 11.88
CA ALA A 151 6.46 13.41 12.96
C ALA A 151 7.30 12.15 13.21
N ALA A 152 8.11 12.18 14.27
CA ALA A 152 8.66 10.96 14.82
C ALA A 152 7.51 9.96 14.90
N VAL A 153 7.61 8.91 14.08
CA VAL A 153 6.73 7.75 14.16
C VAL A 153 6.99 7.18 15.54
N ASP A 154 6.15 7.60 16.49
CA ASP A 154 6.18 7.09 17.84
C ASP A 154 6.02 5.58 17.73
N ALA A 155 6.69 4.82 18.59
CA ALA A 155 6.76 3.35 18.47
C ALA A 155 5.38 2.65 18.55
N THR A 156 4.33 3.44 18.80
CA THR A 156 2.91 3.13 18.92
C THR A 156 2.07 3.52 17.70
N THR A 157 2.51 4.46 16.85
CA THR A 157 1.81 4.83 15.62
C THR A 157 2.36 3.99 14.49
N SER A 158 1.50 3.21 13.82
CA SER A 158 1.84 2.38 12.66
C SER A 158 2.26 3.26 11.47
N GLY A 159 3.45 3.86 11.53
CA GLY A 159 3.97 4.76 10.50
C GLY A 159 4.32 3.97 9.25
N GLY A 160 3.73 4.38 8.13
CA GLY A 160 4.15 3.94 6.82
C GLY A 160 5.09 4.93 6.15
N ILE A 161 5.70 4.52 5.04
CA ILE A 161 6.57 5.39 4.23
C ILE A 161 6.02 5.50 2.82
N PHE A 162 5.98 6.72 2.30
CA PHE A 162 5.83 6.96 0.87
C PHE A 162 7.16 6.79 0.13
N LEU A 163 7.15 5.90 -0.85
CA LEU A 163 8.20 5.77 -1.85
C LEU A 163 7.68 6.31 -3.19
N MET A 164 8.47 7.14 -3.85
CA MET A 164 8.13 7.71 -5.16
C MET A 164 8.94 7.03 -6.25
N GLY A 165 8.23 6.51 -7.26
CA GLY A 165 8.82 5.99 -8.50
C GLY A 165 8.99 7.10 -9.55
N ALA A 166 9.67 6.78 -10.65
CA ALA A 166 9.88 7.72 -11.75
C ALA A 166 8.62 8.03 -12.58
N LYS A 167 7.59 7.18 -12.52
CA LYS A 167 6.39 7.25 -13.37
C LYS A 167 5.16 7.83 -12.66
N ASP A 168 5.38 8.74 -11.71
CA ASP A 168 4.34 9.47 -10.97
C ASP A 168 3.41 8.59 -10.08
N HIS A 169 3.61 7.27 -10.01
CA HIS A 169 2.96 6.43 -9.01
C HIS A 169 3.76 6.39 -7.70
N LYS A 170 3.05 6.20 -6.59
CA LYS A 170 3.60 6.15 -5.24
C LYS A 170 3.37 4.77 -4.63
N ILE A 171 4.24 4.38 -3.71
CA ILE A 171 4.04 3.20 -2.88
C ILE A 171 3.99 3.66 -1.43
N PHE A 172 2.88 3.40 -0.75
CA PHE A 172 2.80 3.55 0.70
C PHE A 172 3.09 2.20 1.36
N LEU A 173 4.22 2.11 2.07
CA LEU A 173 4.66 0.90 2.75
C LEU A 173 4.27 0.88 4.21
N VAL A 174 3.69 -0.22 4.68
CA VAL A 174 3.37 -0.51 6.08
C VAL A 174 4.15 -1.73 6.52
N THR A 175 4.89 -1.65 7.63
CA THR A 175 5.79 -2.74 8.07
C THR A 175 5.49 -3.24 9.46
N THR A 176 5.77 -4.52 9.72
CA THR A 176 5.62 -5.12 11.06
C THR A 176 6.66 -4.62 12.05
N VAL A 177 7.89 -4.35 11.60
CA VAL A 177 8.98 -3.84 12.46
C VAL A 177 8.78 -2.40 12.92
N ARG A 178 9.29 -2.08 14.13
CA ARG A 178 9.36 -0.72 14.69
C ARG A 178 10.61 -0.02 14.18
N GLY A 179 10.53 1.29 13.88
CA GLY A 179 11.74 2.12 13.72
C GLY A 179 12.15 2.53 12.31
N PHE A 180 11.20 2.77 11.40
CA PHE A 180 11.51 3.41 10.10
C PHE A 180 11.98 4.89 10.20
N SER A 181 12.18 5.41 11.41
CA SER A 181 12.19 6.84 11.72
C SER A 181 13.51 7.59 11.46
N ALA A 182 14.66 6.92 11.33
CA ALA A 182 15.94 7.65 11.21
C ALA A 182 16.33 8.05 9.77
N ASP A 183 16.09 7.18 8.78
CA ASP A 183 16.65 7.32 7.43
C ASP A 183 15.63 7.13 6.28
N ALA A 184 14.32 7.32 6.55
CA ALA A 184 13.25 7.19 5.53
C ALA A 184 13.53 7.93 4.21
N GLY A 185 14.24 9.07 4.26
CA GLY A 185 14.63 9.86 3.08
C GLY A 185 15.86 9.33 2.30
N LYS A 186 16.55 8.31 2.80
CA LYS A 186 17.70 7.65 2.14
C LYS A 186 17.38 6.23 1.69
N THR A 187 16.17 5.73 1.97
CA THR A 187 15.75 4.40 1.54
C THR A 187 15.56 4.37 0.03
N LYS A 188 16.29 3.48 -0.65
CA LYS A 188 16.06 3.17 -2.06
C LYS A 188 15.49 1.76 -2.15
N LEU A 189 14.31 1.62 -2.76
CA LEU A 189 13.69 0.34 -3.06
C LEU A 189 13.70 0.11 -4.57
N THR A 190 14.23 -1.00 -5.03
CA THR A 190 14.10 -1.45 -6.42
C THR A 190 13.11 -2.61 -6.48
N ILE A 191 12.10 -2.51 -7.35
CA ILE A 191 11.13 -3.59 -7.61
C ILE A 191 11.41 -4.17 -9.01
N THR A 192 11.55 -5.49 -9.07
CA THR A 192 11.65 -6.25 -10.31
C THR A 192 10.45 -7.16 -10.44
N ARG A 193 9.81 -7.18 -11.61
CA ARG A 193 8.68 -8.06 -11.91
C ARG A 193 9.20 -9.48 -12.16
N GLY A 194 8.50 -10.49 -11.66
CA GLY A 194 8.80 -11.90 -11.92
C GLY A 194 8.03 -12.48 -13.11
N TRP A 195 7.55 -11.63 -14.02
CA TRP A 195 6.82 -12.00 -15.23
C TRP A 195 7.28 -11.16 -16.42
#